data_AF-A0A923DGW9-F1
#
_entry.id   AF-A0A923DGW9-F1
#
_cell.length_a   1.000
_cell.length_b   1.000
_cell.length_c   1.000
_cell.angle_alpha   90.00
_cell.angle_beta   90.00
_cell.angle_gamma   90.00
#
_symmetry.space_group_name_H-M   'P 1'
#
loop_
_entity.id
_entity.type
_entity.pdbx_description
1 polymer ?
#
loop_
_entity_poly.entity_id
_entity_poly.type
_entity_poly.pdbx_seq_one_letter_code
_entity_poly.pdbx_strand_id
1 'polypeptide(L)'
;MKNLNLFAILAIVLGASISGCKTDNYEAIVGVCPLVVSTIPIDKAIDVPLNQIISATFNEKMDPATINKASFIIQQGTTAITGTVAYSGLTATFTPSSPLLPNVLYSGTIKTLAKDLIGQSLQEDYKWSFTTIAQVTLSSNPTAGGTTSGAGTFAKGSSVTVNATSNAGYSFINWTENGAIVSTNSSYQFTMAGNKTLVANFTLQLTVNVSSNPILGGTTIGSGAYNAGTSVTVTATPNAGFNFVNWTESGTIASTNLSYTFSLNASKTLVANFKLKTYTLNVTAVNGTVLKVPGKTVYNSGEIVALTATPATGYTFTGWTGDATGSLNPLSVTMNANKAITANFTAIASGFTLNVTANNGTVVKNPDMVSYTSGATVLLTATPNSGYTFASWSGDATGSVNPLTVIMNTDKNITANFKADVIPPAGPLAIDLGCAAPFAILAGSTITSTGPSIITGNVGLSPGSALIGFPPGIINGTQEITTPIAAAAKLCLTTAYIDGQGRSLNSISLPGQLGGLTLAPGLYTNSSTSGISGTGANGILTLDAGGNSNAVWIFQMGSTLTTDPATSIVLAGGAQAANIFWIVGTSATLGTTSVFYGNILADQSITLKTGSVLNGRALTRIAAVTLDASKITKP
;
A
#
# COMPACT_ATOMS: atom_id res chain seq x y z
N MET A 1 -10.55 95.05 -40.20
CA MET A 1 -11.63 95.03 -41.22
C MET A 1 -12.92 94.73 -40.47
N LYS A 2 -13.82 95.73 -40.33
CA LYS A 2 -15.17 95.78 -40.94
C LYS A 2 -16.00 94.53 -40.59
N ASN A 3 -17.23 94.55 -40.08
CA ASN A 3 -18.32 95.51 -39.94
C ASN A 3 -19.36 94.77 -39.05
N LEU A 4 -19.98 95.37 -38.04
CA LEU A 4 -21.16 96.24 -38.10
C LEU A 4 -22.50 95.48 -38.28
N ASN A 5 -23.33 95.58 -37.22
CA ASN A 5 -24.80 95.69 -37.15
C ASN A 5 -25.72 94.53 -37.59
N LEU A 6 -26.75 94.25 -36.77
CA LEU A 6 -28.12 94.69 -37.10
C LEU A 6 -29.20 94.56 -35.97
N PHE A 7 -29.89 95.69 -35.71
CA PHE A 7 -31.24 96.00 -35.16
C PHE A 7 -31.71 95.45 -33.78
N ALA A 8 -32.02 96.26 -32.74
CA ALA A 8 -33.09 97.28 -32.57
C ALA A 8 -34.46 96.64 -32.22
N ILE A 9 -35.39 97.10 -31.37
CA ILE A 9 -35.85 98.39 -30.78
C ILE A 9 -36.81 97.99 -29.63
N LEU A 10 -36.95 98.77 -28.54
CA LEU A 10 -38.22 99.42 -28.13
C LEU A 10 -38.08 100.12 -26.76
N ALA A 11 -38.31 101.43 -26.77
CA ALA A 11 -38.42 102.34 -25.62
C ALA A 11 -39.90 102.53 -25.22
N ILE A 12 -40.15 103.35 -24.19
CA ILE A 12 -41.41 104.03 -23.75
C ILE A 12 -41.92 103.52 -22.38
N VAL A 13 -42.18 104.30 -21.30
CA VAL A 13 -42.21 105.76 -21.01
C VAL A 13 -42.67 105.99 -19.54
N LEU A 14 -42.34 107.17 -18.98
CA LEU A 14 -42.97 107.98 -17.90
C LEU A 14 -43.30 107.32 -16.53
N GLY A 15 -43.22 108.00 -15.38
CA GLY A 15 -43.07 109.43 -15.09
C GLY A 15 -43.01 109.68 -13.57
N ALA A 16 -42.58 110.91 -13.23
CA ALA A 16 -42.38 111.52 -11.90
C ALA A 16 -43.62 111.42 -10.97
N SER A 17 -43.55 111.54 -9.64
CA SER A 17 -43.01 112.68 -8.87
C SER A 17 -42.94 112.44 -7.35
N ILE A 18 -41.80 112.84 -6.76
CA ILE A 18 -41.52 113.55 -5.48
C ILE A 18 -42.61 113.62 -4.37
N SER A 19 -42.28 113.17 -3.14
CA SER A 19 -42.47 113.97 -1.90
C SER A 19 -41.69 113.40 -0.69
N GLY A 20 -40.90 114.25 -0.02
CA GLY A 20 -40.91 114.42 1.45
C GLY A 20 -40.36 113.34 2.38
N CYS A 21 -39.05 113.40 2.65
CA CYS A 21 -38.32 113.13 3.90
C CYS A 21 -38.65 111.91 4.78
N LYS A 22 -37.68 110.99 4.86
CA LYS A 22 -36.99 110.73 6.13
C LYS A 22 -35.48 110.80 5.86
N THR A 23 -34.77 111.55 6.70
CA THR A 23 -33.33 111.35 6.91
C THR A 23 -33.17 109.96 7.53
N ASP A 24 -33.01 108.94 6.68
CA ASP A 24 -32.35 107.72 7.13
C ASP A 24 -30.87 108.07 7.17
N ASN A 25 -30.32 108.12 8.37
CA ASN A 25 -28.88 107.98 8.58
C ASN A 25 -28.47 106.62 7.99
N TYR A 26 -28.25 106.56 6.68
CA TYR A 26 -27.50 105.48 6.08
C TYR A 26 -26.03 105.76 6.36
N GLU A 27 -25.59 105.36 7.55
CA GLU A 27 -24.18 105.05 7.71
C GLU A 27 -23.93 103.81 6.85
N ALA A 28 -23.14 103.96 5.78
CA ALA A 28 -22.54 102.80 5.15
C ALA A 28 -21.65 102.13 6.21
N ILE A 29 -22.15 101.08 6.84
CA ILE A 29 -21.29 100.18 7.60
C ILE A 29 -20.35 99.59 6.56
N VAL A 30 -19.10 100.06 6.57
CA VAL A 30 -18.02 99.52 5.72
C VAL A 30 -17.69 98.13 6.27
N GLY A 31 -18.56 97.16 5.96
CA GLY A 31 -18.34 95.75 6.18
C GLY A 31 -17.76 95.12 4.92
N VAL A 32 -16.82 94.21 5.07
CA VAL A 32 -16.42 93.33 3.95
C VAL A 32 -17.64 92.50 3.54
N CYS A 33 -17.81 92.20 2.25
CA CYS A 33 -18.89 91.32 1.82
C CYS A 33 -18.56 89.86 2.21
N PRO A 34 -19.56 89.05 2.60
CA PRO A 34 -19.32 87.65 2.88
C PRO A 34 -18.82 86.91 1.64
N LEU A 35 -17.84 86.05 1.82
CA LEU A 35 -17.17 85.23 0.81
C LEU A 35 -16.95 83.82 1.33
N VAL A 36 -17.10 82.81 0.46
CA VAL A 36 -16.63 81.45 0.75
C VAL A 36 -15.11 81.40 0.58
N VAL A 37 -14.38 81.18 1.67
CA VAL A 37 -12.91 81.12 1.70
C VAL A 37 -12.41 79.74 1.28
N SER A 38 -13.10 78.68 1.69
CA SER A 38 -12.72 77.31 1.38
C SER A 38 -13.90 76.36 1.46
N THR A 39 -13.83 75.27 0.70
CA THR A 39 -14.80 74.17 0.76
C THR A 39 -14.10 72.84 1.03
N ILE A 40 -14.82 71.93 1.68
CA ILE A 40 -14.46 70.52 1.74
C ILE A 40 -15.64 69.73 1.17
N PRO A 41 -15.47 69.01 0.05
CA PRO A 41 -14.27 68.93 -0.78
C PRO A 41 -13.92 70.27 -1.45
N ILE A 42 -12.63 70.47 -1.77
CA ILE A 42 -12.17 71.60 -2.59
C ILE A 42 -12.77 71.52 -4.01
N ASP A 43 -12.82 72.65 -4.72
CA ASP A 43 -13.35 72.65 -6.09
C ASP A 43 -12.58 71.67 -7.00
N LYS A 44 -13.34 70.87 -7.74
CA LYS A 44 -12.89 69.78 -8.63
C LYS A 44 -12.13 68.66 -7.92
N ALA A 45 -12.29 68.50 -6.61
CA ALA A 45 -11.74 67.34 -5.90
C ALA A 45 -12.22 66.03 -6.53
N ILE A 46 -11.33 65.05 -6.62
CA ILE A 46 -11.63 63.68 -7.04
C ILE A 46 -11.44 62.73 -5.86
N ASP A 47 -11.95 61.50 -5.99
CA ASP A 47 -11.84 60.45 -4.97
C ASP A 47 -12.44 60.84 -3.61
N VAL A 48 -13.49 61.65 -3.64
CA VAL A 48 -14.19 62.07 -2.42
C VAL A 48 -14.89 60.87 -1.76
N PRO A 49 -14.69 60.62 -0.46
CA PRO A 49 -15.36 59.53 0.26
C PRO A 49 -16.88 59.59 0.13
N LEU A 50 -17.54 58.43 0.05
CA LEU A 50 -18.99 58.36 -0.16
C LEU A 50 -19.81 58.92 1.03
N ASN A 51 -19.23 58.95 2.22
CA ASN A 51 -19.83 59.51 3.43
C ASN A 51 -19.32 60.92 3.76
N GLN A 52 -18.75 61.64 2.78
CA GLN A 52 -18.19 62.96 2.98
C GLN A 52 -19.24 63.95 3.52
N ILE A 53 -18.94 64.56 4.65
CA ILE A 53 -19.63 65.79 5.10
C ILE A 53 -19.08 66.94 4.27
N ILE A 54 -19.97 67.68 3.63
CA ILE A 54 -19.60 68.76 2.72
C ILE A 54 -19.63 70.07 3.50
N SER A 55 -18.62 70.92 3.41
CA SER A 55 -18.56 72.17 4.16
C SER A 55 -18.13 73.36 3.31
N ALA A 56 -18.54 74.54 3.75
CA ALA A 56 -18.11 75.83 3.24
C ALA A 56 -17.76 76.73 4.43
N THR A 57 -16.54 77.28 4.42
CA THR A 57 -16.05 78.21 5.44
C THR A 57 -16.05 79.62 4.89
N PHE A 58 -16.60 80.56 5.65
CA PHE A 58 -16.73 81.96 5.26
C PHE A 58 -15.59 82.83 5.84
N ASN A 59 -15.35 84.00 5.24
CA ASN A 59 -14.38 85.00 5.73
C ASN A 59 -14.83 85.65 7.04
N GLU A 60 -16.12 85.58 7.35
CA GLU A 60 -16.74 86.20 8.51
C GLU A 60 -17.94 85.39 9.04
N LYS A 61 -18.53 85.84 10.15
CA LYS A 61 -19.70 85.18 10.73
C LYS A 61 -20.95 85.49 9.89
N MET A 62 -21.62 84.44 9.45
CA MET A 62 -22.90 84.48 8.75
C MET A 62 -24.08 84.50 9.73
N ASP A 63 -25.23 85.02 9.28
CA ASP A 63 -26.53 84.87 9.96
C ASP A 63 -26.98 83.40 9.88
N PRO A 64 -27.02 82.67 11.02
CA PRO A 64 -27.42 81.26 11.04
C PRO A 64 -28.81 80.99 10.45
N ALA A 65 -29.75 81.94 10.50
CA ALA A 65 -31.09 81.77 9.95
C ALA A 65 -31.08 81.67 8.40
N THR A 66 -30.09 82.30 7.77
CA THR A 66 -29.93 82.33 6.31
C THR A 66 -29.08 81.16 5.79
N ILE A 67 -28.39 80.41 6.65
CA ILE A 67 -27.65 79.19 6.30
C ILE A 67 -28.56 77.97 6.50
N ASN A 68 -29.25 77.59 5.42
CA ASN A 68 -30.25 76.52 5.45
C ASN A 68 -30.30 75.79 4.10
N LYS A 69 -31.26 74.88 3.91
CA LYS A 69 -31.36 74.06 2.69
C LYS A 69 -31.65 74.85 1.41
N ALA A 70 -32.15 76.07 1.51
CA ALA A 70 -32.36 76.94 0.36
C ALA A 70 -31.08 77.67 -0.06
N SER A 71 -30.15 77.89 0.87
CA SER A 71 -28.89 78.60 0.61
C SER A 71 -27.68 77.69 0.42
N PHE A 72 -27.66 76.48 1.01
CA PHE A 72 -26.60 75.49 0.81
C PHE A 72 -27.18 74.24 0.11
N ILE A 73 -26.90 74.12 -1.18
CA ILE A 73 -27.46 73.08 -2.05
C ILE A 73 -26.34 72.18 -2.58
N ILE A 74 -26.53 70.87 -2.48
CA ILE A 74 -25.71 69.85 -3.16
C ILE A 74 -26.56 69.18 -4.23
N GLN A 75 -26.03 69.00 -5.43
CA GLN A 75 -26.77 68.43 -6.56
C GLN A 75 -25.96 67.38 -7.31
N GLN A 76 -26.65 66.37 -7.86
CA GLN A 76 -26.18 65.49 -8.92
C GLN A 76 -26.85 65.92 -10.23
N GLY A 77 -26.10 66.59 -11.11
CA GLY A 77 -26.71 67.27 -12.25
C GLY A 77 -27.72 68.32 -11.78
N THR A 78 -29.00 68.14 -12.12
CA THR A 78 -30.10 69.03 -11.68
C THR A 78 -30.81 68.53 -10.41
N THR A 79 -30.57 67.28 -9.99
CA THR A 79 -31.25 66.66 -8.85
C THR A 79 -30.60 67.08 -7.54
N ALA A 80 -31.35 67.71 -6.65
CA ALA A 80 -30.88 68.05 -5.32
C ALA A 80 -30.70 66.80 -4.45
N ILE A 81 -29.58 66.74 -3.73
CA ILE A 81 -29.28 65.69 -2.76
C ILE A 81 -29.94 66.05 -1.43
N THR A 82 -30.60 65.06 -0.82
CA THR A 82 -31.23 65.23 0.49
C THR A 82 -30.18 65.18 1.59
N GLY A 83 -30.31 66.09 2.56
CA GLY A 83 -29.40 66.17 3.70
C GLY A 83 -29.84 67.21 4.73
N THR A 84 -29.00 67.39 5.74
CA THR A 84 -29.17 68.41 6.79
C THR A 84 -28.11 69.49 6.62
N VAL A 85 -28.50 70.75 6.86
CA VAL A 85 -27.58 71.90 6.89
C VAL A 85 -27.44 72.33 8.34
N ALA A 86 -26.20 72.53 8.78
CA ALA A 86 -25.85 73.11 10.06
C ALA A 86 -24.82 74.22 9.89
N TYR A 87 -24.74 75.12 10.85
CA TYR A 87 -23.79 76.23 10.83
C TYR A 87 -23.19 76.42 12.23
N SER A 88 -21.86 76.50 12.31
CA SER A 88 -21.14 76.72 13.56
C SER A 88 -19.85 77.48 13.33
N GLY A 89 -19.59 78.50 14.17
CA GLY A 89 -18.43 79.38 14.03
C GLY A 89 -18.47 80.16 12.70
N LEU A 90 -17.62 79.75 11.77
CA LEU A 90 -17.51 80.30 10.40
C LEU A 90 -17.86 79.27 9.32
N THR A 91 -18.34 78.08 9.70
CA THR A 91 -18.47 76.95 8.76
C THR A 91 -19.91 76.47 8.67
N ALA A 92 -20.44 76.43 7.45
CA ALA A 92 -21.64 75.70 7.12
C ALA A 92 -21.28 74.27 6.73
N THR A 93 -22.07 73.30 7.18
CA THR A 93 -21.93 71.88 6.84
C THR A 93 -23.22 71.33 6.28
N PHE A 94 -23.12 70.58 5.19
CA PHE A 94 -24.17 69.76 4.62
C PHE A 94 -23.82 68.28 4.86
N THR A 95 -24.69 67.57 5.56
CA THR A 95 -24.56 66.12 5.78
C THR A 95 -25.60 65.39 4.91
N PRO A 96 -25.17 64.63 3.88
CA PRO A 96 -26.07 63.81 3.08
C PRO A 96 -26.86 62.82 3.94
N SER A 97 -28.14 62.60 3.64
CA SER A 97 -28.98 61.65 4.39
C SER A 97 -28.65 60.18 4.10
N SER A 98 -28.00 59.92 2.97
CA SER A 98 -27.49 58.62 2.54
C SER A 98 -26.09 58.80 1.96
N PRO A 99 -25.22 57.78 1.97
CA PRO A 99 -23.94 57.84 1.27
C PRO A 99 -24.13 58.24 -0.20
N LEU A 100 -23.23 59.10 -0.68
CA LEU A 100 -23.18 59.51 -2.08
C LEU A 100 -22.87 58.30 -2.98
N LEU A 101 -23.32 58.37 -4.22
CA LEU A 101 -23.07 57.31 -5.21
C LEU A 101 -21.61 57.34 -5.66
N PRO A 102 -20.99 56.18 -5.94
CA PRO A 102 -19.57 56.09 -6.31
C PRO A 102 -19.32 56.57 -7.76
N ASN A 103 -18.17 57.22 -7.97
CA ASN A 103 -17.74 57.77 -9.26
C ASN A 103 -18.78 58.70 -9.93
N VAL A 104 -19.42 59.55 -9.14
CA VAL A 104 -20.42 60.53 -9.59
C VAL A 104 -19.91 61.95 -9.36
N LEU A 105 -20.12 62.81 -10.35
CA LEU A 105 -19.87 64.25 -10.25
C LEU A 105 -21.04 64.94 -9.53
N TYR A 106 -20.72 65.61 -8.43
CA TYR A 106 -21.62 66.46 -7.67
C TYR A 106 -21.21 67.92 -7.78
N SER A 107 -22.18 68.82 -7.61
CA SER A 107 -21.96 70.27 -7.50
C SER A 107 -22.50 70.80 -6.19
N GLY A 108 -21.71 71.62 -5.50
CA GLY A 108 -22.16 72.42 -4.37
C GLY A 108 -22.45 73.86 -4.79
N THR A 109 -23.44 74.49 -4.16
CA THR A 109 -23.74 75.90 -4.34
C THR A 109 -24.10 76.54 -3.01
N ILE A 110 -23.41 77.64 -2.68
CA ILE A 110 -23.90 78.61 -1.69
C ILE A 110 -24.58 79.75 -2.44
N LYS A 111 -25.89 79.88 -2.26
CA LYS A 111 -26.71 80.91 -2.92
C LYS A 111 -26.47 82.29 -2.30
N THR A 112 -26.72 83.33 -3.09
CA THR A 112 -26.80 84.73 -2.61
C THR A 112 -27.84 84.98 -1.50
N LEU A 113 -28.68 83.99 -1.21
CA LEU A 113 -29.58 83.99 -0.05
C LEU A 113 -28.86 83.93 1.31
N ALA A 114 -27.61 83.44 1.37
CA ALA A 114 -26.81 83.46 2.59
C ALA A 114 -26.30 84.88 2.87
N LYS A 115 -26.49 85.35 4.12
CA LYS A 115 -26.17 86.71 4.55
C LYS A 115 -25.25 86.75 5.77
N ASP A 116 -24.49 87.84 5.92
CA ASP A 116 -23.74 88.15 7.14
C ASP A 116 -24.68 88.63 8.28
N LEU A 117 -24.12 88.90 9.46
CA LEU A 117 -24.87 89.38 10.63
C LEU A 117 -25.46 90.79 10.47
N ILE A 118 -25.00 91.57 9.49
CA ILE A 118 -25.52 92.92 9.18
C ILE A 118 -26.43 92.93 7.94
N GLY A 119 -26.75 91.74 7.39
CA GLY A 119 -27.73 91.52 6.33
C GLY A 119 -27.19 91.59 4.89
N GLN A 120 -25.88 91.69 4.68
CA GLN A 120 -25.29 91.67 3.33
C GLN A 120 -25.23 90.25 2.78
N SER A 121 -25.62 90.08 1.53
CA SER A 121 -25.56 88.80 0.80
C SER A 121 -24.17 88.54 0.21
N LEU A 122 -23.88 87.27 -0.13
CA LEU A 122 -22.84 86.97 -1.12
C LEU A 122 -23.12 87.74 -2.42
N GLN A 123 -22.07 88.24 -3.08
CA GLN A 123 -22.21 89.00 -4.33
C GLN A 123 -22.72 88.14 -5.50
N GLU A 124 -22.36 86.86 -5.52
CA GLU A 124 -22.83 85.87 -6.49
C GLU A 124 -22.95 84.48 -5.86
N ASP A 125 -23.64 83.56 -6.55
CA ASP A 125 -23.70 82.16 -6.14
C ASP A 125 -22.30 81.54 -6.18
N TYR A 126 -21.77 81.10 -5.04
CA TYR A 126 -20.51 80.38 -5.01
C TYR A 126 -20.73 78.93 -5.41
N LYS A 127 -20.10 78.48 -6.51
CA LYS A 127 -20.27 77.14 -7.07
C LYS A 127 -18.95 76.38 -7.06
N TRP A 128 -19.02 75.10 -6.69
CA TRP A 128 -17.90 74.18 -6.82
C TRP A 128 -18.40 72.79 -7.19
N SER A 129 -17.48 71.93 -7.59
CA SER A 129 -17.77 70.55 -7.96
C SER A 129 -16.82 69.57 -7.30
N PHE A 130 -17.21 68.31 -7.21
CA PHE A 130 -16.34 67.23 -6.76
C PHE A 130 -16.83 65.88 -7.29
N THR A 131 -15.94 64.92 -7.44
CA THR A 131 -16.24 63.55 -7.89
C THR A 131 -15.95 62.56 -6.77
N THR A 132 -16.92 61.69 -6.48
CA THR A 132 -16.78 60.65 -5.46
C THR A 132 -15.85 59.52 -5.90
N ILE A 133 -15.26 58.83 -4.93
CA ILE A 133 -14.39 57.68 -5.14
C ILE A 133 -15.11 56.54 -5.87
N ALA A 134 -14.38 55.84 -6.72
CA ALA A 134 -14.94 54.76 -7.53
C ALA A 134 -14.99 53.42 -6.76
N GLN A 135 -15.90 52.53 -7.14
CA GLN A 135 -16.16 51.28 -6.43
C GLN A 135 -15.97 50.04 -7.32
N VAL A 136 -15.39 48.99 -6.73
CA VAL A 136 -15.34 47.62 -7.28
C VAL A 136 -16.34 46.76 -6.52
N THR A 137 -17.26 46.14 -7.26
CA THR A 137 -18.19 45.12 -6.74
C THR A 137 -17.89 43.78 -7.38
N LEU A 138 -17.98 42.70 -6.58
CA LEU A 138 -17.64 41.34 -7.00
C LEU A 138 -18.83 40.41 -6.77
N SER A 139 -18.98 39.43 -7.65
CA SER A 139 -19.91 38.32 -7.46
C SER A 139 -19.32 37.01 -7.99
N SER A 140 -19.87 35.88 -7.56
CA SER A 140 -19.50 34.54 -8.02
C SER A 140 -20.63 33.97 -8.87
N ASN A 141 -20.30 33.32 -9.98
CA ASN A 141 -21.26 32.62 -10.83
C ASN A 141 -20.77 31.20 -11.19
N PRO A 142 -21.45 30.14 -10.74
CA PRO A 142 -22.56 30.15 -9.79
C PRO A 142 -22.09 30.61 -8.39
N THR A 143 -23.03 31.08 -7.55
CA THR A 143 -22.71 31.52 -6.18
C THR A 143 -22.06 30.42 -5.34
N ALA A 144 -22.43 29.16 -5.56
CA ALA A 144 -21.83 28.00 -4.88
C ALA A 144 -20.39 27.71 -5.33
N GLY A 145 -19.95 28.24 -6.49
CA GLY A 145 -18.70 27.86 -7.13
C GLY A 145 -17.44 28.38 -6.44
N GLY A 146 -17.54 29.44 -5.66
CA GLY A 146 -16.40 30.01 -4.96
C GLY A 146 -16.67 31.35 -4.30
N THR A 147 -15.65 31.88 -3.65
CA THR A 147 -15.67 33.19 -2.99
C THR A 147 -14.79 34.19 -3.73
N THR A 148 -15.08 35.47 -3.55
CA THR A 148 -14.31 36.58 -4.12
C THR A 148 -13.84 37.53 -3.03
N SER A 149 -12.70 38.19 -3.25
CA SER A 149 -12.11 39.17 -2.32
C SER A 149 -11.43 40.31 -3.09
N GLY A 150 -11.24 41.46 -2.42
CA GLY A 150 -10.66 42.67 -3.01
C GLY A 150 -11.68 43.70 -3.52
N ALA A 151 -12.97 43.53 -3.18
CA ALA A 151 -14.00 44.54 -3.42
C ALA A 151 -13.81 45.76 -2.49
N GLY A 152 -14.29 46.93 -2.91
CA GLY A 152 -14.17 48.16 -2.10
C GLY A 152 -14.17 49.44 -2.94
N THR A 153 -13.89 50.56 -2.30
CA THR A 153 -13.69 51.86 -2.96
C THR A 153 -12.20 52.14 -3.13
N PHE A 154 -11.82 52.62 -4.31
CA PHE A 154 -10.43 52.81 -4.68
C PHE A 154 -10.23 54.13 -5.41
N ALA A 155 -9.14 54.84 -5.09
CA ALA A 155 -8.80 56.09 -5.73
C ALA A 155 -8.50 55.87 -7.22
N LYS A 156 -8.83 56.84 -8.06
CA LYS A 156 -8.57 56.77 -9.50
C LYS A 156 -7.07 56.63 -9.75
N GLY A 157 -6.70 55.71 -10.64
CA GLY A 157 -5.30 55.38 -10.96
C GLY A 157 -4.61 54.40 -10.01
N SER A 158 -5.25 54.02 -8.89
CA SER A 158 -4.69 52.98 -8.01
C SER A 158 -4.66 51.60 -8.68
N SER A 159 -3.70 50.77 -8.29
CA SER A 159 -3.65 49.35 -8.67
C SER A 159 -4.50 48.54 -7.70
N VAL A 160 -5.50 47.84 -8.25
CA VAL A 160 -6.45 47.03 -7.48
C VAL A 160 -6.27 45.57 -7.86
N THR A 161 -6.21 44.69 -6.86
CA THR A 161 -6.14 43.24 -7.08
C THR A 161 -7.36 42.56 -6.48
N VAL A 162 -8.05 41.77 -7.29
CA VAL A 162 -9.19 40.95 -6.86
C VAL A 162 -8.82 39.48 -6.98
N ASN A 163 -9.30 38.66 -6.04
CA ASN A 163 -8.99 37.23 -6.02
C ASN A 163 -10.27 36.39 -5.97
N ALA A 164 -10.29 35.31 -6.76
CA ALA A 164 -11.31 34.29 -6.74
C ALA A 164 -10.75 33.00 -6.14
N THR A 165 -11.46 32.41 -5.18
CA THR A 165 -11.11 31.12 -4.58
C THR A 165 -12.21 30.12 -4.85
N SER A 166 -11.89 29.01 -5.54
CA SER A 166 -12.86 27.96 -5.84
C SER A 166 -13.25 27.18 -4.60
N ASN A 167 -14.54 26.88 -4.46
CA ASN A 167 -15.01 25.92 -3.46
C ASN A 167 -14.74 24.48 -3.93
N ALA A 168 -14.79 23.53 -3.00
CA ALA A 168 -14.62 22.11 -3.32
C ALA A 168 -15.61 21.66 -4.41
N GLY A 169 -15.10 20.92 -5.41
CA GLY A 169 -15.88 20.49 -6.56
C GLY A 169 -16.07 21.53 -7.66
N TYR A 170 -15.39 22.68 -7.61
CA TYR A 170 -15.43 23.70 -8.66
C TYR A 170 -14.03 24.12 -9.12
N SER A 171 -13.94 24.62 -10.35
CA SER A 171 -12.76 25.28 -10.91
C SER A 171 -13.10 26.69 -11.34
N PHE A 172 -12.22 27.65 -11.05
CA PHE A 172 -12.29 28.99 -11.62
C PHE A 172 -12.03 28.93 -13.13
N ILE A 173 -12.79 29.71 -13.90
CA ILE A 173 -12.68 29.83 -15.36
C ILE A 173 -12.11 31.19 -15.74
N ASN A 174 -12.77 32.28 -15.32
CA ASN A 174 -12.38 33.64 -15.68
C ASN A 174 -13.13 34.69 -14.84
N TRP A 175 -12.65 35.92 -14.92
CA TRP A 175 -13.37 37.13 -14.55
C TRP A 175 -14.06 37.71 -15.77
N THR A 176 -15.32 38.13 -15.61
CA THR A 176 -16.05 38.91 -16.63
C THR A 176 -16.51 40.27 -16.10
N GLU A 177 -16.57 41.25 -17.00
CA GLU A 177 -17.16 42.57 -16.77
C GLU A 177 -18.19 42.80 -17.89
N ASN A 178 -19.46 43.06 -17.54
CA ASN A 178 -20.56 43.17 -18.50
C ASN A 178 -20.66 41.98 -19.49
N GLY A 179 -20.32 40.77 -19.01
CA GLY A 179 -20.32 39.54 -19.80
C GLY A 179 -19.05 39.29 -20.64
N ALA A 180 -18.19 40.29 -20.83
CA ALA A 180 -16.92 40.13 -21.55
C ALA A 180 -15.82 39.61 -20.62
N ILE A 181 -14.99 38.67 -21.10
CA ILE A 181 -13.86 38.13 -20.33
C ILE A 181 -12.78 39.20 -20.20
N VAL A 182 -12.40 39.52 -18.97
CA VAL A 182 -11.36 40.50 -18.65
C VAL A 182 -10.08 39.87 -18.10
N SER A 183 -10.16 38.66 -17.55
CA SER A 183 -8.98 37.91 -17.09
C SER A 183 -9.29 36.43 -16.96
N THR A 184 -8.33 35.56 -17.28
CA THR A 184 -8.39 34.11 -16.98
C THR A 184 -7.60 33.74 -15.72
N ASN A 185 -6.95 34.71 -15.08
CA ASN A 185 -6.20 34.49 -13.84
C ASN A 185 -7.13 34.70 -12.64
N SER A 186 -7.11 33.76 -11.69
CA SER A 186 -7.91 33.85 -10.46
C SER A 186 -7.56 35.07 -9.61
N SER A 187 -6.29 35.48 -9.64
CA SER A 187 -5.84 36.80 -9.18
C SER A 187 -5.76 37.75 -10.38
N TYR A 188 -6.59 38.80 -10.35
CA TYR A 188 -6.66 39.78 -11.42
C TYR A 188 -6.31 41.17 -10.87
N GLN A 189 -5.24 41.75 -11.40
CA GLN A 189 -4.81 43.11 -11.09
C GLN A 189 -5.13 44.06 -12.25
N PHE A 190 -5.67 45.24 -11.94
CA PHE A 190 -6.00 46.28 -12.91
C PHE A 190 -5.85 47.68 -12.30
N THR A 191 -5.75 48.70 -13.16
CA THR A 191 -5.76 50.10 -12.75
C THR A 191 -7.18 50.65 -12.67
N MET A 192 -7.51 51.33 -11.58
CA MET A 192 -8.85 51.87 -11.35
C MET A 192 -9.14 53.09 -12.23
N ALA A 193 -10.08 52.98 -13.18
CA ALA A 193 -10.49 54.07 -14.06
C ALA A 193 -11.89 54.65 -13.76
N GLY A 194 -12.70 53.89 -13.03
CA GLY A 194 -14.11 54.17 -12.72
C GLY A 194 -14.74 52.91 -12.10
N ASN A 195 -16.05 52.93 -11.85
CA ASN A 195 -16.74 51.78 -11.21
C ASN A 195 -16.55 50.49 -12.01
N LYS A 196 -16.35 49.37 -11.31
CA LYS A 196 -16.24 48.04 -11.90
C LYS A 196 -17.16 47.04 -11.22
N THR A 197 -17.77 46.20 -12.04
CA THR A 197 -18.59 45.06 -11.59
C THR A 197 -18.03 43.81 -12.22
N LEU A 198 -17.34 42.99 -11.41
CA LEU A 198 -16.64 41.80 -11.88
C LEU A 198 -17.32 40.54 -11.37
N VAL A 199 -17.50 39.57 -12.26
CA VAL A 199 -18.06 38.26 -11.95
C VAL A 199 -16.96 37.21 -12.06
N ALA A 200 -16.69 36.49 -10.98
CA ALA A 200 -15.84 35.30 -11.01
C ALA A 200 -16.67 34.11 -11.49
N ASN A 201 -16.35 33.59 -12.66
CA ASN A 201 -17.05 32.45 -13.24
C ASN A 201 -16.34 31.15 -12.85
N PHE A 202 -17.13 30.21 -12.35
CA PHE A 202 -16.69 28.89 -11.94
C PHE A 202 -17.45 27.81 -12.72
N THR A 203 -16.85 26.64 -12.86
CA THR A 203 -17.51 25.46 -13.41
C THR A 203 -17.42 24.30 -12.44
N LEU A 204 -18.44 23.44 -12.43
CA LEU A 204 -18.44 22.22 -11.64
C LEU A 204 -17.34 21.28 -12.15
N GLN A 205 -16.56 20.73 -11.24
CA GLN A 205 -15.58 19.70 -11.52
C GLN A 205 -16.16 18.33 -11.17
N LEU A 206 -16.19 17.44 -12.15
CA LEU A 206 -16.69 16.07 -12.04
C LEU A 206 -15.52 15.10 -12.14
N THR A 207 -15.65 13.94 -11.50
CA THR A 207 -14.57 12.94 -11.45
C THR A 207 -14.85 11.78 -12.38
N VAL A 208 -13.81 11.30 -13.05
CA VAL A 208 -13.81 10.02 -13.78
C VAL A 208 -12.81 9.11 -13.10
N ASN A 209 -13.27 7.93 -12.70
CA ASN A 209 -12.44 6.89 -12.14
C ASN A 209 -12.48 5.69 -13.08
N VAL A 210 -11.34 5.26 -13.61
CA VAL A 210 -11.21 4.03 -14.41
C VAL A 210 -10.47 2.95 -13.64
N SER A 211 -10.86 1.70 -13.86
CA SER A 211 -10.21 0.52 -13.27
C SER A 211 -10.21 -0.65 -14.25
N SER A 212 -9.38 -1.66 -14.00
CA SER A 212 -9.27 -2.87 -14.82
C SER A 212 -9.82 -4.09 -14.08
N ASN A 213 -10.61 -4.92 -14.75
CA ASN A 213 -11.14 -6.16 -14.21
C ASN A 213 -10.97 -7.34 -15.21
N PRO A 214 -10.18 -8.37 -14.88
CA PRO A 214 -9.28 -8.44 -13.72
C PRO A 214 -8.14 -7.41 -13.83
N ILE A 215 -7.51 -7.07 -12.70
CA ILE A 215 -6.42 -6.08 -12.65
C ILE A 215 -5.22 -6.48 -13.53
N LEU A 216 -4.96 -7.78 -13.67
CA LEU A 216 -3.90 -8.31 -14.54
C LEU A 216 -4.25 -8.23 -16.04
N GLY A 217 -5.51 -7.95 -16.37
CA GLY A 217 -6.03 -8.02 -17.74
C GLY A 217 -5.56 -6.89 -18.65
N GLY A 218 -5.18 -5.75 -18.08
CA GLY A 218 -4.73 -4.59 -18.84
C GLY A 218 -4.51 -3.37 -17.97
N THR A 219 -4.25 -2.25 -18.64
CA THR A 219 -4.12 -0.92 -18.03
C THR A 219 -5.20 0.01 -18.57
N THR A 220 -5.51 1.07 -17.82
CA THR A 220 -6.51 2.07 -18.18
C THR A 220 -5.97 3.48 -17.99
N ILE A 221 -6.34 4.38 -18.89
CA ILE A 221 -5.98 5.81 -18.85
C ILE A 221 -7.26 6.64 -18.93
N GLY A 222 -7.28 7.80 -18.28
CA GLY A 222 -8.37 8.76 -18.32
C GLY A 222 -9.03 9.06 -16.97
N SER A 223 -8.51 8.49 -15.86
CA SER A 223 -8.91 8.93 -14.51
C SER A 223 -8.53 10.40 -14.29
N GLY A 224 -9.39 11.16 -13.61
CA GLY A 224 -9.10 12.55 -13.28
C GLY A 224 -10.34 13.37 -12.94
N ALA A 225 -10.10 14.65 -12.64
CA ALA A 225 -11.15 15.63 -12.39
C ALA A 225 -11.25 16.58 -13.58
N TYR A 226 -12.45 16.71 -14.15
CA TYR A 226 -12.71 17.42 -15.40
C TYR A 226 -13.87 18.39 -15.22
N ASN A 227 -13.89 19.46 -16.00
CA ASN A 227 -15.01 20.39 -15.98
C ASN A 227 -16.28 19.73 -16.56
N ALA A 228 -17.42 19.98 -15.93
CA ALA A 228 -18.70 19.47 -16.41
C ALA A 228 -18.99 19.90 -17.85
N GLY A 229 -19.56 18.99 -18.64
CA GLY A 229 -19.85 19.17 -20.06
C GLY A 229 -18.66 18.95 -21.00
N THR A 230 -17.44 18.78 -20.48
CA THR A 230 -16.28 18.45 -21.33
C THR A 230 -16.38 17.02 -21.89
N SER A 231 -15.77 16.81 -23.05
CA SER A 231 -15.62 15.47 -23.61
C SER A 231 -14.39 14.80 -23.01
N VAL A 232 -14.57 13.61 -22.42
CA VAL A 232 -13.50 12.83 -21.81
C VAL A 232 -13.34 11.53 -22.58
N THR A 233 -12.09 11.17 -22.90
CA THR A 233 -11.73 9.91 -23.51
C THR A 233 -11.02 9.03 -22.50
N VAL A 234 -11.57 7.84 -22.25
CA VAL A 234 -10.88 6.78 -21.50
C VAL A 234 -10.37 5.72 -22.46
N THR A 235 -9.19 5.18 -22.18
CA THR A 235 -8.58 4.14 -23.02
C THR A 235 -8.14 2.95 -22.18
N ALA A 236 -8.33 1.75 -22.72
CA ALA A 236 -7.87 0.50 -22.15
C ALA A 236 -6.78 -0.09 -23.06
N THR A 237 -5.74 -0.64 -22.46
CA THR A 237 -4.69 -1.39 -23.18
C THR A 237 -4.62 -2.80 -22.58
N PRO A 238 -5.08 -3.85 -23.30
CA PRO A 238 -4.97 -5.22 -22.83
C PRO A 238 -3.52 -5.64 -22.65
N ASN A 239 -3.24 -6.34 -21.55
CA ASN A 239 -1.97 -7.02 -21.38
C ASN A 239 -1.88 -8.24 -22.31
N ALA A 240 -0.66 -8.71 -22.58
CA ALA A 240 -0.44 -9.92 -23.35
C ALA A 240 -1.25 -11.10 -22.74
N GLY A 241 -1.91 -11.87 -23.61
CA GLY A 241 -2.77 -12.97 -23.19
C GLY A 241 -4.21 -12.58 -22.82
N PHE A 242 -4.60 -11.31 -22.87
CA PHE A 242 -5.99 -10.88 -22.65
C PHE A 242 -6.61 -10.23 -23.90
N ASN A 243 -7.93 -10.31 -23.99
CA ASN A 243 -8.77 -9.51 -24.89
C ASN A 243 -9.54 -8.48 -24.06
N PHE A 244 -9.63 -7.25 -24.54
CA PHE A 244 -10.63 -6.32 -24.03
C PHE A 244 -12.03 -6.80 -24.42
N VAL A 245 -12.98 -6.67 -23.51
CA VAL A 245 -14.37 -7.05 -23.72
C VAL A 245 -15.23 -5.81 -23.86
N ASN A 246 -15.22 -4.93 -22.84
CA ASN A 246 -16.01 -3.70 -22.80
C ASN A 246 -15.62 -2.82 -21.61
N TRP A 247 -16.08 -1.58 -21.63
CA TRP A 247 -16.23 -0.72 -20.47
C TRP A 247 -17.60 -0.93 -19.84
N THR A 248 -17.69 -1.01 -18.52
CA THR A 248 -18.96 -0.99 -17.77
C THR A 248 -19.03 0.17 -16.80
N GLU A 249 -20.25 0.66 -16.56
CA GLU A 249 -20.61 1.62 -15.51
C GLU A 249 -21.68 0.96 -14.63
N SER A 250 -21.41 0.81 -13.33
CA SER A 250 -22.32 0.13 -12.39
C SER A 250 -22.80 -1.26 -12.89
N GLY A 251 -21.91 -2.01 -13.56
CA GLY A 251 -22.19 -3.33 -14.11
C GLY A 251 -22.87 -3.35 -15.49
N THR A 252 -23.33 -2.22 -16.02
CA THR A 252 -23.95 -2.12 -17.34
C THR A 252 -22.90 -1.75 -18.40
N ILE A 253 -22.97 -2.32 -19.60
CA ILE A 253 -22.04 -2.02 -20.69
C ILE A 253 -22.19 -0.56 -21.11
N ALA A 254 -21.11 0.21 -20.98
CA ALA A 254 -21.02 1.59 -21.44
C ALA A 254 -20.46 1.70 -22.86
N SER A 255 -19.49 0.85 -23.21
CA SER A 255 -18.86 0.82 -24.54
C SER A 255 -18.15 -0.50 -24.79
N THR A 256 -18.13 -0.99 -26.03
CA THR A 256 -17.32 -2.14 -26.46
C THR A 256 -16.00 -1.74 -27.12
N ASN A 257 -15.74 -0.45 -27.28
CA ASN A 257 -14.51 0.07 -27.89
C ASN A 257 -13.42 0.28 -26.83
N LEU A 258 -12.18 -0.07 -27.17
CA LEU A 258 -10.99 0.15 -26.32
C LEU A 258 -10.84 1.61 -25.90
N SER A 259 -11.11 2.53 -26.83
CA SER A 259 -11.21 3.96 -26.60
C SER A 259 -12.68 4.36 -26.53
N TYR A 260 -13.08 4.97 -25.43
CA TYR A 260 -14.45 5.41 -25.18
C TYR A 260 -14.47 6.89 -24.84
N THR A 261 -15.15 7.67 -25.69
CA THR A 261 -15.31 9.12 -25.52
C THR A 261 -16.76 9.45 -25.20
N PHE A 262 -16.99 10.31 -24.21
CA PHE A 262 -18.32 10.71 -23.77
C PHE A 262 -18.32 12.14 -23.21
N SER A 263 -19.49 12.78 -23.16
CA SER A 263 -19.65 14.08 -22.47
C SER A 263 -19.88 13.87 -20.97
N LEU A 264 -19.09 14.53 -20.13
CA LEU A 264 -19.11 14.34 -18.69
C LEU A 264 -20.15 15.24 -18.01
N ASN A 265 -21.36 14.72 -17.79
CA ASN A 265 -22.45 15.44 -17.15
C ASN A 265 -22.69 15.04 -15.67
N ALA A 266 -22.08 13.94 -15.24
CA ALA A 266 -22.02 13.46 -13.85
C ALA A 266 -20.71 12.70 -13.63
N SER A 267 -20.23 12.60 -12.38
CA SER A 267 -19.05 11.80 -12.07
C SER A 267 -19.26 10.33 -12.47
N LYS A 268 -18.26 9.70 -13.08
CA LYS A 268 -18.35 8.34 -13.62
C LYS A 268 -17.30 7.42 -13.01
N THR A 269 -17.71 6.18 -12.76
CA THR A 269 -16.79 5.09 -12.45
C THR A 269 -16.93 4.03 -13.52
N LEU A 270 -15.85 3.80 -14.27
CA LEU A 270 -15.81 2.89 -15.40
C LEU A 270 -14.84 1.74 -15.14
N VAL A 271 -15.25 0.54 -15.52
CA VAL A 271 -14.42 -0.67 -15.39
C VAL A 271 -14.13 -1.20 -16.78
N ALA A 272 -12.85 -1.28 -17.16
CA ALA A 272 -12.40 -1.99 -18.35
C ALA A 272 -12.38 -3.48 -18.05
N ASN A 273 -13.28 -4.23 -18.68
CA ASN A 273 -13.38 -5.66 -18.52
C ASN A 273 -12.53 -6.38 -19.56
N PHE A 274 -11.69 -7.30 -19.09
CA PHE A 274 -10.81 -8.11 -19.91
C PHE A 274 -11.14 -9.59 -19.73
N LYS A 275 -10.94 -10.36 -20.79
CA LYS A 275 -11.08 -11.81 -20.80
C LYS A 275 -9.77 -12.45 -21.19
N LEU A 276 -9.29 -13.39 -20.39
CA LEU A 276 -8.11 -14.16 -20.70
C LEU A 276 -8.33 -14.92 -22.02
N LYS A 277 -7.37 -14.83 -22.93
CA LYS A 277 -7.36 -15.58 -24.19
C LYS A 277 -7.23 -17.07 -23.87
N THR A 278 -7.93 -17.89 -24.63
CA THR A 278 -7.82 -19.34 -24.57
C THR A 278 -7.40 -19.88 -25.92
N TYR A 279 -6.68 -21.00 -25.89
CA TYR A 279 -6.10 -21.64 -27.08
C TYR A 279 -6.37 -23.15 -27.07
N THR A 280 -6.50 -23.73 -28.27
CA THR A 280 -6.60 -25.18 -28.45
C THR A 280 -5.23 -25.82 -28.66
N LEU A 281 -5.06 -27.06 -28.17
CA LEU A 281 -3.87 -27.88 -28.41
C LEU A 281 -4.27 -29.23 -29.00
N ASN A 282 -4.04 -29.38 -30.30
CA ASN A 282 -4.30 -30.59 -31.05
C ASN A 282 -3.01 -31.41 -31.13
N VAL A 283 -3.05 -32.65 -30.62
CA VAL A 283 -1.90 -33.55 -30.63
C VAL A 283 -2.25 -34.83 -31.38
N THR A 284 -1.46 -35.19 -32.38
CA THR A 284 -1.63 -36.41 -33.18
C THR A 284 -0.47 -37.37 -32.97
N ALA A 285 -0.76 -38.67 -33.03
CA ALA A 285 0.22 -39.74 -32.93
C ALA A 285 -0.27 -40.95 -33.74
N VAL A 286 0.64 -41.59 -34.47
CA VAL A 286 0.41 -42.85 -35.18
C VAL A 286 1.50 -43.83 -34.74
N ASN A 287 1.15 -45.07 -34.44
CA ASN A 287 2.08 -46.08 -33.87
C ASN A 287 2.63 -45.70 -32.48
N GLY A 288 1.82 -44.97 -31.70
CA GLY A 288 2.07 -44.59 -30.32
C GLY A 288 0.91 -43.79 -29.75
N THR A 289 1.05 -43.29 -28.53
CA THR A 289 0.07 -42.41 -27.86
C THR A 289 0.75 -41.18 -27.28
N VAL A 290 -0.02 -40.12 -27.02
CA VAL A 290 0.49 -38.93 -26.31
C VAL A 290 -0.43 -38.58 -25.15
N LEU A 291 0.14 -38.51 -23.96
CA LEU A 291 -0.52 -37.99 -22.77
C LEU A 291 -0.31 -36.47 -22.67
N LYS A 292 -1.40 -35.73 -22.43
CA LYS A 292 -1.39 -34.28 -22.18
C LYS A 292 -1.61 -34.02 -20.70
N VAL A 293 -0.72 -33.25 -20.06
CA VAL A 293 -0.87 -32.84 -18.66
C VAL A 293 -0.70 -31.32 -18.52
N PRO A 294 -1.74 -30.57 -18.14
CA PRO A 294 -3.11 -31.02 -17.91
C PRO A 294 -3.84 -31.41 -19.22
N GLY A 295 -4.75 -32.39 -19.15
CA GLY A 295 -5.53 -32.85 -20.30
C GLY A 295 -6.83 -32.05 -20.49
N LYS A 296 -6.76 -30.88 -21.14
CA LYS A 296 -7.91 -30.00 -21.38
C LYS A 296 -8.25 -29.87 -22.87
N THR A 297 -9.45 -29.38 -23.17
CA THR A 297 -9.89 -29.04 -24.53
C THR A 297 -9.46 -27.63 -24.95
N VAL A 298 -9.35 -26.71 -23.99
CA VAL A 298 -8.81 -25.36 -24.14
C VAL A 298 -7.89 -25.03 -22.98
N TYR A 299 -6.88 -24.23 -23.25
CA TYR A 299 -5.84 -23.82 -22.32
C TYR A 299 -5.80 -22.30 -22.22
N ASN A 300 -5.51 -21.78 -21.04
CA ASN A 300 -5.36 -20.34 -20.85
C ASN A 300 -4.06 -19.85 -21.52
N SER A 301 -4.05 -18.62 -22.01
CA SER A 301 -2.83 -18.00 -22.52
C SER A 301 -1.70 -18.03 -21.48
N GLY A 302 -0.53 -18.52 -21.88
CA GLY A 302 0.65 -18.69 -21.02
C GLY A 302 0.67 -20.00 -20.23
N GLU A 303 -0.40 -20.82 -20.24
CA GLU A 303 -0.42 -22.12 -19.60
C GLU A 303 0.61 -23.07 -20.25
N ILE A 304 1.33 -23.84 -19.44
CA ILE A 304 2.31 -24.81 -19.91
C ILE A 304 1.68 -26.21 -19.87
N VAL A 305 1.74 -26.92 -20.99
CA VAL A 305 1.23 -28.29 -21.13
C VAL A 305 2.41 -29.23 -21.36
N ALA A 306 2.54 -30.26 -20.53
CA ALA A 306 3.50 -31.33 -20.73
C ALA A 306 2.89 -32.40 -21.67
N LEU A 307 3.65 -32.76 -22.70
CA LEU A 307 3.33 -33.82 -23.66
C LEU A 307 4.29 -34.99 -23.46
N THR A 308 3.76 -36.18 -23.18
CA THR A 308 4.56 -37.41 -23.07
C THR A 308 4.16 -38.38 -24.16
N ALA A 309 5.08 -38.69 -25.07
CA ALA A 309 4.89 -39.71 -26.11
C ALA A 309 5.24 -41.11 -25.58
N THR A 310 4.36 -42.07 -25.82
CA THR A 310 4.59 -43.49 -25.51
C THR A 310 4.52 -44.29 -26.81
N PRO A 311 5.64 -44.84 -27.31
CA PRO A 311 5.64 -45.67 -28.52
C PRO A 311 4.77 -46.92 -28.37
N ALA A 312 4.14 -47.36 -29.47
CA ALA A 312 3.54 -48.68 -29.53
C ALA A 312 4.62 -49.77 -29.68
N THR A 313 4.28 -51.02 -29.35
CA THR A 313 5.18 -52.17 -29.51
C THR A 313 5.75 -52.23 -30.92
N GLY A 314 7.07 -52.36 -31.03
CA GLY A 314 7.79 -52.43 -32.32
C GLY A 314 8.16 -51.08 -32.92
N TYR A 315 7.88 -49.96 -32.24
CA TYR A 315 8.23 -48.60 -32.67
C TYR A 315 9.03 -47.86 -31.60
N THR A 316 9.84 -46.89 -32.02
CA THR A 316 10.55 -45.94 -31.14
C THR A 316 10.13 -44.51 -31.45
N PHE A 317 10.08 -43.64 -30.44
CA PHE A 317 9.78 -42.22 -30.61
C PHE A 317 10.99 -41.51 -31.23
N THR A 318 10.77 -40.77 -32.31
CA THR A 318 11.86 -40.07 -33.03
C THR A 318 11.84 -38.56 -32.86
N GLY A 319 10.71 -37.97 -32.47
CA GLY A 319 10.62 -36.55 -32.18
C GLY A 319 9.24 -35.95 -32.42
N TRP A 320 9.10 -34.70 -32.01
CA TRP A 320 7.94 -33.86 -32.23
C TRP A 320 8.09 -33.06 -33.53
N THR A 321 6.97 -32.81 -34.20
CA THR A 321 6.86 -31.91 -35.36
C THR A 321 5.59 -31.07 -35.28
N GLY A 322 5.47 -30.05 -36.14
CA GLY A 322 4.35 -29.09 -36.14
C GLY A 322 4.75 -27.79 -35.43
N ASP A 323 3.88 -27.29 -34.55
CA ASP A 323 4.11 -26.05 -33.77
C ASP A 323 5.10 -26.22 -32.60
N ALA A 324 5.65 -27.43 -32.44
CA ALA A 324 6.82 -27.71 -31.62
C ALA A 324 7.69 -28.76 -32.32
N THR A 325 9.00 -28.71 -32.08
CA THR A 325 9.98 -29.62 -32.72
C THR A 325 11.00 -30.11 -31.70
N GLY A 326 11.72 -31.18 -32.05
CA GLY A 326 12.81 -31.74 -31.24
C GLY A 326 12.48 -33.11 -30.65
N SER A 327 13.43 -33.70 -29.92
CA SER A 327 13.35 -35.09 -29.45
C SER A 327 13.13 -35.24 -27.94
N LEU A 328 12.99 -34.14 -27.19
CA LEU A 328 12.73 -34.17 -25.75
C LEU A 328 11.38 -34.82 -25.44
N ASN A 329 11.34 -35.81 -24.55
CA ASN A 329 10.13 -36.49 -24.12
C ASN A 329 10.21 -36.75 -22.60
N PRO A 330 9.40 -36.08 -21.75
CA PRO A 330 8.30 -35.18 -22.10
C PRO A 330 8.72 -33.81 -22.67
N LEU A 331 7.84 -33.20 -23.47
CA LEU A 331 7.97 -31.86 -24.03
C LEU A 331 7.04 -30.87 -23.30
N SER A 332 7.56 -29.73 -22.86
CA SER A 332 6.75 -28.63 -22.32
C SER A 332 6.36 -27.62 -23.41
N VAL A 333 5.07 -27.34 -23.54
CA VAL A 333 4.50 -26.43 -24.55
C VAL A 333 3.80 -25.26 -23.86
N THR A 334 4.26 -24.04 -24.09
CA THR A 334 3.57 -22.82 -23.63
C THR A 334 2.47 -22.42 -24.62
N MET A 335 1.24 -22.28 -24.13
CA MET A 335 0.07 -21.96 -24.95
C MET A 335 -0.04 -20.45 -25.21
N ASN A 336 0.47 -19.99 -26.34
CA ASN A 336 0.43 -18.59 -26.79
C ASN A 336 -0.36 -18.39 -28.12
N ALA A 337 -0.81 -19.48 -28.71
CA ALA A 337 -1.62 -19.56 -29.91
C ALA A 337 -2.31 -20.93 -29.92
N ASN A 338 -3.27 -21.15 -30.82
CA ASN A 338 -3.72 -22.50 -31.13
C ASN A 338 -2.53 -23.28 -31.69
N LYS A 339 -2.32 -24.52 -31.25
CA LYS A 339 -1.17 -25.33 -31.64
C LYS A 339 -1.58 -26.72 -32.13
N ALA A 340 -0.88 -27.20 -33.15
CA ALA A 340 -0.94 -28.54 -33.68
C ALA A 340 0.44 -29.20 -33.60
N ILE A 341 0.56 -30.30 -32.84
CA ILE A 341 1.82 -31.02 -32.61
C ILE A 341 1.64 -32.50 -32.95
N THR A 342 2.63 -33.11 -33.59
CA THR A 342 2.63 -34.53 -33.93
C THR A 342 3.79 -35.25 -33.25
N ALA A 343 3.52 -36.38 -32.59
CA ALA A 343 4.55 -37.31 -32.14
C ALA A 343 4.89 -38.30 -33.26
N ASN A 344 6.16 -38.37 -33.64
CA ASN A 344 6.64 -39.26 -34.69
C ASN A 344 7.29 -40.51 -34.10
N PHE A 345 7.04 -41.65 -34.73
CA PHE A 345 7.54 -42.95 -34.33
C PHE A 345 8.08 -43.72 -35.55
N THR A 346 9.16 -44.48 -35.37
CA THR A 346 9.75 -45.33 -36.42
C THR A 346 9.82 -46.79 -35.99
N ALA A 347 9.54 -47.72 -36.91
CA ALA A 347 9.61 -49.15 -36.65
C ALA A 347 11.05 -49.58 -36.32
N ILE A 348 11.19 -50.55 -35.41
CA ILE A 348 12.47 -51.07 -34.95
C ILE A 348 12.85 -52.28 -35.85
N ALA A 349 14.03 -52.25 -36.49
CA ALA A 349 14.52 -53.34 -37.34
C ALA A 349 15.00 -54.56 -36.52
N SER A 350 14.84 -55.79 -37.04
CA SER A 350 15.03 -57.04 -36.28
C SER A 350 16.45 -57.21 -35.72
N GLY A 351 16.56 -57.45 -34.41
CA GLY A 351 17.79 -57.78 -33.69
C GLY A 351 17.49 -58.77 -32.56
N PHE A 352 18.53 -59.20 -31.84
CA PHE A 352 18.44 -60.06 -30.67
C PHE A 352 17.71 -59.36 -29.51
N THR A 353 16.90 -60.12 -28.79
CA THR A 353 16.16 -59.66 -27.61
C THR A 353 17.00 -59.85 -26.36
N LEU A 354 17.05 -58.82 -25.49
CA LEU A 354 17.63 -58.91 -24.15
C LEU A 354 16.51 -58.71 -23.11
N ASN A 355 16.04 -59.83 -22.58
CA ASN A 355 15.07 -59.85 -21.50
C ASN A 355 15.80 -59.81 -20.16
N VAL A 356 15.45 -58.84 -19.31
CA VAL A 356 16.05 -58.70 -18.00
C VAL A 356 14.96 -58.71 -16.95
N THR A 357 15.06 -59.61 -15.99
CA THR A 357 14.11 -59.70 -14.87
C THR A 357 14.79 -59.27 -13.57
N ALA A 358 14.02 -58.61 -12.71
CA ALA A 358 14.46 -58.16 -11.40
C ALA A 358 13.29 -58.28 -10.44
N ASN A 359 13.53 -58.88 -9.27
CA ASN A 359 12.57 -58.89 -8.18
C ASN A 359 13.19 -58.17 -6.98
N ASN A 360 12.45 -57.22 -6.39
CA ASN A 360 12.94 -56.34 -5.31
C ASN A 360 14.07 -55.37 -5.71
N GLY A 361 14.12 -55.02 -6.99
CA GLY A 361 14.99 -54.00 -7.55
C GLY A 361 14.59 -53.68 -8.99
N THR A 362 15.36 -52.82 -9.63
CA THR A 362 15.22 -52.48 -11.04
C THR A 362 16.54 -52.72 -11.76
N VAL A 363 16.48 -52.93 -13.08
CA VAL A 363 17.67 -52.99 -13.93
C VAL A 363 17.49 -52.03 -15.08
N VAL A 364 18.48 -51.15 -15.26
CA VAL A 364 18.57 -50.27 -16.43
C VAL A 364 19.52 -50.90 -17.43
N LYS A 365 19.11 -50.96 -18.70
CA LYS A 365 19.94 -51.36 -19.84
C LYS A 365 20.48 -50.10 -20.50
N ASN A 366 21.74 -50.08 -20.89
CA ASN A 366 22.32 -48.97 -21.65
C ASN A 366 23.21 -49.49 -22.79
N PRO A 367 22.84 -49.27 -24.07
CA PRO A 367 21.57 -48.66 -24.51
C PRO A 367 20.37 -49.57 -24.19
N ASP A 368 19.19 -49.03 -23.89
CA ASP A 368 17.95 -49.82 -23.80
C ASP A 368 17.25 -49.83 -25.16
N MET A 369 17.37 -50.95 -25.86
CA MET A 369 16.76 -51.17 -27.16
C MET A 369 15.80 -52.35 -27.10
N VAL A 370 14.73 -52.27 -27.90
CA VAL A 370 13.77 -53.38 -28.08
C VAL A 370 14.44 -54.59 -28.74
N SER A 371 15.48 -54.35 -29.54
CA SER A 371 16.31 -55.35 -30.17
C SER A 371 17.75 -54.84 -30.32
N TYR A 372 18.73 -55.74 -30.28
CA TYR A 372 20.16 -55.44 -30.36
C TYR A 372 20.77 -56.13 -31.57
N THR A 373 21.65 -55.47 -32.30
CA THR A 373 22.39 -56.12 -33.39
C THR A 373 23.43 -57.10 -32.83
N SER A 374 23.85 -58.07 -33.65
CA SER A 374 24.95 -58.97 -33.28
C SER A 374 26.23 -58.19 -32.98
N GLY A 375 26.88 -58.51 -31.87
CA GLY A 375 28.07 -57.83 -31.36
C GLY A 375 27.78 -56.56 -30.53
N ALA A 376 26.53 -56.12 -30.41
CA ALA A 376 26.19 -54.96 -29.60
C ALA A 376 26.52 -55.22 -28.13
N THR A 377 27.09 -54.21 -27.47
CA THR A 377 27.41 -54.25 -26.04
C THR A 377 26.36 -53.49 -25.25
N VAL A 378 25.82 -54.11 -24.20
CA VAL A 378 24.79 -53.55 -23.33
C VAL A 378 25.28 -53.56 -21.89
N LEU A 379 25.26 -52.40 -21.24
CA LEU A 379 25.57 -52.28 -19.82
C LEU A 379 24.28 -52.42 -19.00
N LEU A 380 24.25 -53.41 -18.11
CA LEU A 380 23.17 -53.66 -17.17
C LEU A 380 23.54 -53.09 -15.79
N THR A 381 22.76 -52.13 -15.31
CA THR A 381 22.94 -51.54 -13.98
C THR A 381 21.76 -51.94 -13.09
N ALA A 382 22.00 -52.79 -12.10
CA ALA A 382 21.01 -53.14 -11.10
C ALA A 382 20.93 -52.04 -10.02
N THR A 383 19.73 -51.53 -9.77
CA THR A 383 19.44 -50.61 -8.67
C THR A 383 18.49 -51.30 -7.71
N PRO A 384 18.92 -51.65 -6.48
CA PRO A 384 18.04 -52.26 -5.51
C PRO A 384 16.86 -51.35 -5.13
N ASN A 385 15.70 -51.93 -4.85
CA ASN A 385 14.61 -51.18 -4.23
C ASN A 385 14.98 -50.89 -2.77
N SER A 386 14.30 -49.92 -2.15
CA SER A 386 14.48 -49.61 -0.74
C SER A 386 14.34 -50.87 0.13
N GLY A 387 15.33 -51.13 0.99
CA GLY A 387 15.36 -52.30 1.88
C GLY A 387 15.90 -53.58 1.23
N TYR A 388 16.64 -53.48 0.12
CA TYR A 388 17.32 -54.59 -0.54
C TYR A 388 18.72 -54.18 -1.01
N THR A 389 19.64 -55.13 -1.12
CA THR A 389 20.97 -54.98 -1.72
C THR A 389 21.15 -55.93 -2.90
N PHE A 390 21.86 -55.48 -3.94
CA PHE A 390 22.18 -56.32 -5.08
C PHE A 390 23.09 -57.48 -4.65
N ALA A 391 22.70 -58.71 -5.00
CA ALA A 391 23.45 -59.91 -4.63
C ALA A 391 24.27 -60.45 -5.82
N SER A 392 23.64 -60.72 -6.96
CA SER A 392 24.30 -61.27 -8.15
C SER A 392 23.42 -61.26 -9.40
N TRP A 393 24.04 -61.43 -10.57
CA TRP A 393 23.39 -61.74 -11.84
C TRP A 393 23.31 -63.27 -12.04
N SER A 394 22.21 -63.74 -12.65
CA SER A 394 22.01 -65.13 -13.07
C SER A 394 21.31 -65.21 -14.43
N GLY A 395 21.21 -66.42 -15.01
CA GLY A 395 20.67 -66.66 -16.35
C GLY A 395 21.78 -66.74 -17.41
N ASP A 396 21.58 -66.11 -18.56
CA ASP A 396 22.53 -66.12 -19.69
C ASP A 396 23.79 -65.27 -19.48
N ALA A 397 23.88 -64.61 -18.32
CA ALA A 397 25.11 -64.02 -17.77
C ALA A 397 25.11 -64.16 -16.25
N THR A 398 26.29 -64.36 -15.65
CA THR A 398 26.45 -64.58 -14.21
C THR A 398 27.54 -63.69 -13.63
N GLY A 399 27.50 -63.45 -12.31
CA GLY A 399 28.55 -62.73 -11.59
C GLY A 399 28.01 -61.74 -10.56
N SER A 400 28.89 -61.17 -9.74
CA SER A 400 28.53 -60.21 -8.67
C SER A 400 28.88 -58.76 -9.00
N VAL A 401 29.47 -58.50 -10.17
CA VAL A 401 29.86 -57.15 -10.60
C VAL A 401 28.62 -56.37 -11.06
N ASN A 402 28.43 -55.18 -10.51
CA ASN A 402 27.35 -54.26 -10.89
C ASN A 402 27.95 -52.86 -11.10
N PRO A 403 27.86 -52.27 -12.31
CA PRO A 403 27.13 -52.75 -13.49
C PRO A 403 27.82 -53.91 -14.25
N LEU A 404 27.02 -54.72 -14.96
CA LEU A 404 27.45 -55.87 -15.79
C LEU A 404 27.43 -55.50 -17.28
N THR A 405 28.51 -55.80 -18.00
CA THR A 405 28.57 -55.63 -19.47
C THR A 405 28.19 -56.93 -20.18
N VAL A 406 27.25 -56.88 -21.13
CA VAL A 406 26.72 -58.01 -21.88
C VAL A 406 26.95 -57.79 -23.38
N ILE A 407 27.52 -58.77 -24.08
CA ILE A 407 27.66 -58.76 -25.54
C ILE A 407 26.53 -59.59 -26.16
N MET A 408 25.76 -58.99 -27.06
CA MET A 408 24.60 -59.59 -27.71
C MET A 408 25.02 -60.38 -28.96
N ASN A 409 24.98 -61.70 -28.87
CA ASN A 409 25.25 -62.63 -29.99
C ASN A 409 24.10 -63.61 -30.24
N THR A 410 23.11 -63.62 -29.36
CA THR A 410 21.87 -64.41 -29.36
C THR A 410 20.82 -63.64 -28.58
N ASP A 411 19.57 -64.10 -28.58
CA ASP A 411 18.62 -63.72 -27.53
C ASP A 411 19.17 -64.10 -26.14
N LYS A 412 18.94 -63.27 -25.13
CA LYS A 412 19.42 -63.47 -23.76
C LYS A 412 18.36 -63.15 -22.71
N ASN A 413 18.31 -63.97 -21.66
CA ASN A 413 17.51 -63.80 -20.45
C ASN A 413 18.44 -63.70 -19.24
N ILE A 414 18.49 -62.53 -18.61
CA ILE A 414 19.35 -62.26 -17.44
C ILE A 414 18.48 -61.84 -16.26
N THR A 415 18.84 -62.27 -15.06
CA THR A 415 18.13 -61.95 -13.82
C THR A 415 19.04 -61.23 -12.84
N ALA A 416 18.61 -60.08 -12.32
CA ALA A 416 19.24 -59.44 -11.17
C ALA A 416 18.63 -59.98 -9.88
N ASN A 417 19.46 -60.60 -9.04
CA ASN A 417 19.07 -61.12 -7.75
C ASN A 417 19.41 -60.11 -6.66
N PHE A 418 18.43 -59.80 -5.80
CA PHE A 418 18.57 -58.90 -4.67
C PHE A 418 18.31 -59.67 -3.38
N LYS A 419 19.07 -59.38 -2.32
CA LYS A 419 18.78 -59.88 -0.97
C LYS A 419 18.11 -58.75 -0.18
N ALA A 420 17.15 -59.07 0.67
CA ALA A 420 16.57 -58.09 1.59
C ALA A 420 17.66 -57.55 2.51
N ASP A 421 17.70 -56.23 2.64
CA ASP A 421 18.43 -55.59 3.71
C ASP A 421 17.69 -55.91 5.00
N VAL A 422 18.45 -56.29 6.02
CA VAL A 422 17.89 -56.48 7.35
C VAL A 422 17.61 -55.07 7.88
N ILE A 423 16.40 -54.56 7.67
CA ILE A 423 15.99 -53.26 8.23
C ILE A 423 16.12 -53.39 9.76
N PRO A 424 16.98 -52.59 10.41
CA PRO A 424 17.05 -52.59 11.87
C PRO A 424 15.64 -52.26 12.42
N PRO A 425 15.20 -52.90 13.51
CA PRO A 425 13.88 -52.64 14.07
C PRO A 425 13.68 -51.14 14.29
N ALA A 426 12.47 -50.63 14.05
CA ALA A 426 12.11 -49.20 14.11
C ALA A 426 12.25 -48.55 15.51
N GLY A 427 12.77 -49.28 16.49
CA GLY A 427 12.74 -48.91 17.89
C GLY A 427 11.33 -49.09 18.50
N PRO A 428 11.14 -48.66 19.75
CA PRO A 428 9.82 -48.59 20.37
C PRO A 428 8.92 -47.54 19.68
N LEU A 429 7.64 -47.48 20.01
CA LEU A 429 6.77 -46.38 19.55
C LEU A 429 7.30 -45.01 20.08
N ALA A 430 6.91 -43.88 19.51
CA ALA A 430 7.26 -42.59 20.10
C ALA A 430 6.53 -42.38 21.45
N ILE A 431 7.06 -41.51 22.32
CA ILE A 431 6.35 -41.08 23.54
C ILE A 431 5.43 -39.92 23.17
N ASP A 432 4.14 -40.03 23.50
CA ASP A 432 3.19 -38.96 23.29
C ASP A 432 3.37 -37.88 24.38
N LEU A 433 3.80 -36.69 23.97
CA LEU A 433 3.96 -35.53 24.85
C LEU A 433 2.62 -34.81 25.11
N GLY A 434 1.56 -35.14 24.38
CA GLY A 434 0.25 -34.52 24.49
C GLY A 434 0.33 -32.99 24.50
N CYS A 435 -0.32 -32.37 25.49
CA CYS A 435 -0.33 -30.93 25.67
C CYS A 435 1.01 -30.32 26.13
N ALA A 436 2.03 -31.13 26.44
CA ALA A 436 3.41 -30.65 26.65
C ALA A 436 4.18 -30.47 25.33
N ALA A 437 3.70 -31.05 24.21
CA ALA A 437 4.39 -31.02 22.92
C ALA A 437 4.75 -29.61 22.39
N PRO A 438 3.94 -28.55 22.59
CA PRO A 438 4.27 -27.21 22.10
C PRO A 438 5.45 -26.53 22.82
N PHE A 439 5.86 -27.02 23.98
CA PHE A 439 6.84 -26.35 24.83
C PHE A 439 8.28 -26.73 24.48
N ALA A 440 9.14 -25.72 24.34
CA ALA A 440 10.59 -25.88 24.32
C ALA A 440 11.14 -26.03 25.75
N ILE A 441 10.54 -25.30 26.70
CA ILE A 441 10.83 -25.41 28.13
C ILE A 441 9.53 -25.60 28.89
N LEU A 442 9.50 -26.55 29.81
CA LEU A 442 8.42 -26.69 30.79
C LEU A 442 9.03 -27.02 32.16
N ALA A 443 8.89 -26.15 33.15
CA ALA A 443 9.54 -26.29 34.46
C ALA A 443 8.55 -26.33 35.63
N GLY A 444 8.98 -26.85 36.79
CA GLY A 444 8.15 -26.99 37.98
C GLY A 444 8.31 -25.86 39.00
N SER A 445 9.53 -25.38 39.23
CA SER A 445 9.83 -24.39 40.29
C SER A 445 10.29 -23.05 39.74
N THR A 446 11.39 -23.02 38.99
CA THR A 446 11.93 -21.78 38.41
C THR A 446 12.51 -22.01 37.01
N ILE A 447 12.56 -20.94 36.22
CA ILE A 447 13.35 -20.88 34.97
C ILE A 447 14.31 -19.71 35.11
N THR A 448 15.61 -19.95 34.93
CA THR A 448 16.65 -18.93 35.11
C THR A 448 17.61 -18.93 33.94
N SER A 449 17.92 -17.76 33.38
CA SER A 449 18.98 -17.55 32.39
C SER A 449 20.05 -16.61 32.92
N THR A 450 21.31 -17.02 32.80
CA THR A 450 22.48 -16.13 32.92
C THR A 450 22.99 -15.82 31.52
N GLY A 451 23.17 -14.55 31.16
CA GLY A 451 23.57 -14.17 29.80
C GLY A 451 22.51 -14.41 28.71
N PRO A 452 22.87 -14.22 27.42
CA PRO A 452 21.94 -14.12 26.30
C PRO A 452 21.51 -15.49 25.76
N SER A 453 20.74 -16.24 26.54
CA SER A 453 20.16 -17.51 26.07
C SER A 453 19.06 -17.27 25.03
N ILE A 454 18.89 -18.19 24.07
CA ILE A 454 17.87 -18.10 23.02
C ILE A 454 16.98 -19.35 23.06
N ILE A 455 15.68 -19.14 23.24
CA ILE A 455 14.69 -20.21 23.25
C ILE A 455 13.77 -20.05 22.04
N THR A 456 13.66 -21.06 21.20
CA THR A 456 12.70 -21.12 20.09
C THR A 456 11.63 -22.18 20.40
N GLY A 457 10.43 -21.71 20.74
CA GLY A 457 9.28 -22.51 21.19
C GLY A 457 8.69 -22.00 22.52
N ASN A 458 7.54 -22.54 22.92
CA ASN A 458 6.82 -22.04 24.09
C ASN A 458 7.56 -22.35 25.39
N VAL A 459 7.39 -21.49 26.39
CA VAL A 459 7.97 -21.61 27.73
C VAL A 459 6.84 -21.72 28.74
N GLY A 460 6.84 -22.79 29.53
CA GLY A 460 5.83 -23.07 30.54
C GLY A 460 6.44 -23.20 31.93
N LEU A 461 5.78 -22.65 32.95
CA LEU A 461 6.19 -22.78 34.34
C LEU A 461 4.97 -22.94 35.25
N SER A 462 4.89 -24.08 35.95
CA SER A 462 3.82 -24.38 36.91
C SER A 462 4.26 -25.52 37.86
N PRO A 463 3.97 -25.44 39.17
CA PRO A 463 3.27 -24.34 39.87
C PRO A 463 4.14 -23.12 40.17
N GLY A 464 5.44 -23.17 39.87
CA GLY A 464 6.34 -22.03 40.04
C GLY A 464 5.91 -20.78 39.27
N SER A 465 6.50 -19.64 39.65
CA SER A 465 6.20 -18.33 39.04
C SER A 465 7.44 -17.53 38.65
N ALA A 466 8.63 -17.94 39.08
CA ALA A 466 9.86 -17.19 38.84
C ALA A 466 10.49 -17.54 37.48
N LEU A 467 10.35 -16.63 36.51
CA LEU A 467 11.08 -16.58 35.25
C LEU A 467 12.12 -15.45 35.31
N ILE A 468 13.41 -15.80 35.40
CA ILE A 468 14.50 -14.87 35.73
C ILE A 468 15.50 -14.81 34.58
N GLY A 469 16.01 -13.61 34.26
CA GLY A 469 17.08 -13.42 33.26
C GLY A 469 16.61 -13.27 31.81
N PHE A 470 15.34 -12.87 31.63
CA PHE A 470 14.72 -12.56 30.33
C PHE A 470 14.15 -11.14 30.39
N PRO A 471 14.92 -10.08 30.07
CA PRO A 471 16.26 -10.04 29.43
C PRO A 471 17.46 -10.35 30.37
N PRO A 472 18.68 -10.63 29.83
CA PRO A 472 19.08 -10.58 28.41
C PRO A 472 18.74 -11.84 27.60
N GLY A 473 18.25 -12.91 28.21
CA GLY A 473 17.71 -14.05 27.47
C GLY A 473 16.54 -13.65 26.58
N ILE A 474 16.32 -14.39 25.50
CA ILE A 474 15.28 -14.17 24.50
C ILE A 474 14.40 -15.41 24.38
N ILE A 475 13.08 -15.21 24.41
CA ILE A 475 12.06 -16.25 24.18
C ILE A 475 11.33 -15.93 22.87
N ASN A 476 11.53 -16.77 21.86
CA ASN A 476 10.82 -16.76 20.57
C ASN A 476 9.68 -17.79 20.62
N GLY A 477 8.67 -17.50 21.44
CA GLY A 477 7.50 -18.35 21.65
C GLY A 477 6.55 -17.79 22.72
N THR A 478 5.43 -18.46 22.97
CA THR A 478 4.46 -18.04 24.00
C THR A 478 4.98 -18.37 25.40
N GLN A 479 4.78 -17.45 26.34
CA GLN A 479 5.09 -17.63 27.76
C GLN A 479 3.83 -17.98 28.55
N GLU A 480 3.82 -19.15 29.18
CA GLU A 480 2.72 -19.70 29.97
C GLU A 480 3.20 -19.88 31.41
N ILE A 481 3.17 -18.79 32.20
CA ILE A 481 3.65 -18.79 33.58
C ILE A 481 2.44 -18.79 34.51
N THR A 482 2.33 -19.79 35.38
CA THR A 482 1.19 -20.00 36.31
C THR A 482 -0.19 -20.08 35.63
N THR A 483 -0.24 -20.41 34.33
CA THR A 483 -1.49 -20.50 33.56
C THR A 483 -2.11 -21.91 33.64
N PRO A 484 -3.43 -22.05 33.38
CA PRO A 484 -4.06 -23.36 33.24
C PRO A 484 -3.44 -24.21 32.12
N ILE A 485 -2.94 -23.58 31.05
CA ILE A 485 -2.25 -24.26 29.95
C ILE A 485 -0.93 -24.87 30.45
N ALA A 486 -0.14 -24.11 31.22
CA ALA A 486 1.08 -24.63 31.85
C ALA A 486 0.76 -25.76 32.82
N ALA A 487 -0.26 -25.62 33.67
CA ALA A 487 -0.69 -26.67 34.59
C ALA A 487 -1.13 -27.96 33.87
N ALA A 488 -1.91 -27.85 32.80
CA ALA A 488 -2.30 -28.99 31.97
C ALA A 488 -1.06 -29.64 31.32
N ALA A 489 -0.15 -28.83 30.76
CA ALA A 489 1.09 -29.32 30.16
C ALA A 489 1.95 -30.10 31.16
N LYS A 490 1.97 -29.73 32.45
CA LYS A 490 2.66 -30.49 33.51
C LYS A 490 2.05 -31.86 33.77
N LEU A 491 0.73 -32.00 33.63
CA LEU A 491 0.06 -33.29 33.70
C LEU A 491 0.41 -34.16 32.50
N CYS A 492 0.35 -33.61 31.28
CA CYS A 492 0.78 -34.32 30.07
C CYS A 492 2.25 -34.76 30.13
N LEU A 493 3.15 -33.89 30.64
CA LEU A 493 4.55 -34.23 30.88
C LEU A 493 4.70 -35.40 31.88
N THR A 494 3.91 -35.40 32.95
CA THR A 494 3.93 -36.50 33.92
C THR A 494 3.50 -37.81 33.29
N THR A 495 2.44 -37.80 32.47
CA THR A 495 2.00 -38.99 31.71
C THR A 495 3.09 -39.48 30.77
N ALA A 496 3.70 -38.58 29.98
CA ALA A 496 4.78 -38.91 29.05
C ALA A 496 6.02 -39.49 29.76
N TYR A 497 6.38 -38.93 30.92
CA TYR A 497 7.50 -39.42 31.72
C TYR A 497 7.23 -40.80 32.32
N ILE A 498 6.01 -41.06 32.80
CA ILE A 498 5.59 -42.36 33.34
C ILE A 498 5.54 -43.42 32.24
N ASP A 499 4.98 -43.09 31.05
CA ASP A 499 5.06 -43.96 29.86
C ASP A 499 6.52 -44.28 29.56
N GLY A 500 7.35 -43.25 29.40
CA GLY A 500 8.77 -43.39 29.12
C GLY A 500 9.53 -44.27 30.12
N GLN A 501 9.26 -44.16 31.41
CA GLN A 501 9.84 -45.02 32.46
C GLN A 501 9.28 -46.45 32.45
N GLY A 502 7.99 -46.61 32.12
CA GLY A 502 7.31 -47.90 32.18
C GLY A 502 7.66 -48.86 31.05
N ARG A 503 8.32 -48.39 29.99
CA ARG A 503 8.68 -49.24 28.84
C ARG A 503 9.78 -50.24 29.21
N SER A 504 9.63 -51.49 28.80
CA SER A 504 10.60 -52.56 29.13
C SER A 504 10.89 -53.54 27.99
N LEU A 505 10.01 -53.60 26.99
CA LEU A 505 10.13 -54.54 25.88
C LEU A 505 11.39 -54.30 25.04
N ASN A 506 12.18 -55.35 24.84
CA ASN A 506 13.43 -55.34 24.06
C ASN A 506 14.42 -54.26 24.52
N SER A 507 14.48 -54.00 25.82
CA SER A 507 15.43 -53.05 26.40
C SER A 507 16.88 -53.50 26.25
N ILE A 508 17.76 -52.56 25.90
CA ILE A 508 19.19 -52.74 25.71
C ILE A 508 19.92 -52.05 26.86
N SER A 509 20.75 -52.78 27.59
CA SER A 509 21.52 -52.19 28.69
C SER A 509 22.66 -51.31 28.15
N LEU A 510 22.80 -50.09 28.69
CA LEU A 510 23.87 -49.16 28.34
C LEU A 510 25.06 -49.24 29.31
N PRO A 511 26.30 -49.06 28.81
CA PRO A 511 27.52 -49.10 29.62
C PRO A 511 27.77 -47.84 30.49
N GLY A 512 26.81 -46.92 30.59
CA GLY A 512 26.92 -45.68 31.36
C GLY A 512 27.52 -44.51 30.58
N GLN A 513 28.62 -44.75 29.86
CA GLN A 513 29.23 -43.78 28.94
C GLN A 513 28.73 -43.98 27.50
N LEU A 514 28.30 -42.90 26.85
CA LEU A 514 27.66 -42.94 25.53
C LEU A 514 28.52 -42.41 24.39
N GLY A 515 29.55 -41.64 24.69
CA GLY A 515 30.44 -41.11 23.67
C GLY A 515 31.29 -42.21 23.02
N GLY A 516 31.49 -42.10 21.70
CA GLY A 516 32.11 -43.11 20.84
C GLY A 516 31.16 -44.19 20.33
N LEU A 517 29.90 -44.22 20.78
CA LEU A 517 28.92 -45.22 20.36
C LEU A 517 28.16 -44.78 19.10
N THR A 518 27.79 -45.76 18.28
CA THR A 518 26.75 -45.63 17.25
C THR A 518 25.59 -46.54 17.64
N LEU A 519 24.42 -45.94 17.90
CA LEU A 519 23.25 -46.66 18.39
C LEU A 519 22.15 -46.68 17.34
N ALA A 520 21.69 -47.89 17.03
CA ALA A 520 20.48 -48.14 16.25
C ALA A 520 19.21 -47.75 17.03
N PRO A 521 18.03 -47.67 16.40
CA PRO A 521 16.78 -47.33 17.10
C PRO A 521 16.46 -48.36 18.19
N GLY A 522 15.99 -47.92 19.35
CA GLY A 522 15.82 -48.84 20.48
C GLY A 522 15.43 -48.18 21.81
N LEU A 523 15.07 -49.06 22.75
CA LEU A 523 14.90 -48.72 24.16
C LEU A 523 16.19 -49.06 24.89
N TYR A 524 16.81 -48.06 25.50
CA TYR A 524 18.11 -48.14 26.14
C TYR A 524 18.01 -47.81 27.62
N THR A 525 18.56 -48.66 28.49
CA THR A 525 18.35 -48.56 29.94
C THR A 525 19.68 -48.53 30.69
N ASN A 526 19.76 -47.69 31.72
CA ASN A 526 20.86 -47.67 32.67
C ASN A 526 20.30 -47.32 34.06
N SER A 527 20.72 -48.02 35.12
CA SER A 527 20.26 -47.77 36.50
C SER A 527 21.05 -46.69 37.25
N SER A 528 22.14 -46.20 36.67
CA SER A 528 23.10 -45.28 37.28
C SER A 528 23.16 -43.94 36.53
N THR A 529 24.14 -43.09 36.87
CA THR A 529 24.40 -41.86 36.10
C THR A 529 24.95 -42.23 34.74
N SER A 530 24.50 -41.54 33.70
CA SER A 530 24.93 -41.80 32.33
C SER A 530 25.03 -40.52 31.53
N GLY A 531 25.71 -40.58 30.39
CA GLY A 531 25.73 -39.49 29.44
C GLY A 531 26.95 -39.52 28.55
N ILE A 532 27.38 -38.37 28.04
CA ILE A 532 28.43 -38.28 27.03
C ILE A 532 29.64 -37.61 27.68
N SER A 533 30.68 -38.36 27.97
CA SER A 533 31.97 -37.86 28.46
C SER A 533 33.08 -38.00 27.41
N GLY A 534 34.23 -37.37 27.63
CA GLY A 534 35.40 -37.50 26.75
C GLY A 534 35.50 -36.49 25.60
N THR A 535 36.51 -36.64 24.74
CA THR A 535 36.87 -35.69 23.67
C THR A 535 37.06 -36.38 22.32
N GLY A 536 37.05 -35.61 21.24
CA GLY A 536 37.19 -36.15 19.88
C GLY A 536 36.07 -37.14 19.53
N ALA A 537 36.41 -38.26 18.86
CA ALA A 537 35.44 -39.30 18.52
C ALA A 537 34.75 -39.90 19.75
N ASN A 538 35.43 -39.97 20.89
CA ASN A 538 34.86 -40.48 22.14
C ASN A 538 33.92 -39.48 22.82
N GLY A 539 33.86 -38.22 22.37
CA GLY A 539 32.87 -37.23 22.81
C GLY A 539 31.65 -37.14 21.90
N ILE A 540 31.51 -38.06 20.93
CA ILE A 540 30.42 -38.07 19.94
C ILE A 540 29.55 -39.31 20.14
N LEU A 541 28.25 -39.12 20.35
CA LEU A 541 27.25 -40.19 20.25
C LEU A 541 26.56 -40.10 18.88
N THR A 542 26.58 -41.18 18.10
CA THR A 542 25.85 -41.25 16.83
C THR A 542 24.56 -42.02 16.99
N LEU A 543 23.44 -41.44 16.54
CA LEU A 543 22.14 -42.11 16.46
C LEU A 543 21.80 -42.35 14.99
N ASP A 544 21.83 -43.61 14.56
CA ASP A 544 21.66 -43.97 13.15
C ASP A 544 20.32 -44.69 12.93
N ALA A 545 19.44 -44.03 12.18
CA ALA A 545 18.12 -44.56 11.83
C ALA A 545 18.17 -45.72 10.81
N GLY A 546 19.32 -46.01 10.21
CA GLY A 546 19.45 -47.10 9.23
C GLY A 546 18.54 -46.92 8.01
N GLY A 547 18.21 -45.67 7.65
CA GLY A 547 17.29 -45.33 6.56
C GLY A 547 15.83 -45.14 6.97
N ASN A 548 15.45 -45.40 8.23
CA ASN A 548 14.08 -45.25 8.72
C ASN A 548 13.87 -43.92 9.45
N SER A 549 13.28 -42.92 8.79
CA SER A 549 13.02 -41.61 9.41
C SER A 549 12.04 -41.63 10.58
N ASN A 550 11.26 -42.71 10.75
CA ASN A 550 10.34 -42.91 11.87
C ASN A 550 10.99 -43.64 13.05
N ALA A 551 12.29 -43.92 12.97
CA ALA A 551 13.06 -44.55 14.04
C ALA A 551 12.97 -43.76 15.35
N VAL A 552 12.83 -44.50 16.45
CA VAL A 552 12.71 -43.93 17.80
C VAL A 552 13.82 -44.43 18.72
N TRP A 553 14.34 -43.51 19.53
CA TRP A 553 15.24 -43.80 20.63
C TRP A 553 14.62 -43.37 21.95
N ILE A 554 14.59 -44.28 22.92
CA ILE A 554 14.19 -43.97 24.29
C ILE A 554 15.34 -44.36 25.21
N PHE A 555 15.89 -43.38 25.91
CA PHE A 555 16.95 -43.53 26.89
C PHE A 555 16.38 -43.41 28.29
N GLN A 556 16.28 -44.50 29.03
CA GLN A 556 15.93 -44.52 30.45
C GLN A 556 17.19 -44.44 31.31
N MET A 557 17.39 -43.30 31.95
CA MET A 557 18.50 -43.04 32.86
C MET A 557 17.98 -43.11 34.30
N GLY A 558 18.48 -44.05 35.10
CA GLY A 558 18.01 -44.27 36.47
C GLY A 558 18.41 -43.17 37.45
N SER A 559 19.43 -42.36 37.12
CA SER A 559 19.89 -41.24 37.94
C SER A 559 20.05 -39.97 37.11
N THR A 560 21.26 -39.41 37.01
CA THR A 560 21.51 -38.15 36.27
C THR A 560 21.93 -38.41 34.83
N LEU A 561 21.62 -37.44 33.95
CA LEU A 561 22.17 -37.35 32.61
C LEU A 561 23.22 -36.23 32.58
N THR A 562 24.47 -36.53 32.23
CA THR A 562 25.53 -35.50 32.21
C THR A 562 26.32 -35.52 30.92
N THR A 563 26.66 -34.35 30.38
CA THR A 563 27.60 -34.26 29.27
C THR A 563 28.82 -33.41 29.63
N ASP A 564 29.99 -33.85 29.18
CA ASP A 564 31.22 -33.09 29.27
C ASP A 564 31.17 -31.86 28.33
N PRO A 565 32.07 -30.87 28.52
CA PRO A 565 32.26 -29.79 27.56
C PRO A 565 32.49 -30.28 26.12
N ALA A 566 31.90 -29.57 25.15
CA ALA A 566 32.09 -29.78 23.71
C ALA A 566 31.69 -31.15 23.14
N THR A 567 30.98 -31.99 23.91
CA THR A 567 30.43 -33.26 23.40
C THR A 567 29.27 -33.04 22.43
N SER A 568 29.02 -33.98 21.53
CA SER A 568 27.99 -33.84 20.50
C SER A 568 27.19 -35.12 20.27
N ILE A 569 25.92 -34.96 19.88
CA ILE A 569 25.12 -36.02 19.27
C ILE A 569 25.05 -35.76 17.76
N VAL A 570 25.32 -36.80 16.96
CA VAL A 570 25.19 -36.80 15.50
C VAL A 570 24.00 -37.66 15.09
N LEU A 571 23.13 -37.11 14.23
CA LEU A 571 22.00 -37.82 13.64
C LEU A 571 22.39 -38.36 12.26
N ALA A 572 22.23 -39.67 12.05
CA ALA A 572 22.54 -40.36 10.81
C ALA A 572 21.35 -41.19 10.30
N GLY A 573 21.40 -41.62 9.04
CA GLY A 573 20.40 -42.53 8.46
C GLY A 573 18.96 -42.02 8.45
N GLY A 574 18.74 -40.71 8.57
CA GLY A 574 17.40 -40.10 8.63
C GLY A 574 16.85 -39.91 10.05
N ALA A 575 17.66 -40.06 11.09
CA ALA A 575 17.25 -39.87 12.48
C ALA A 575 16.72 -38.44 12.72
N GLN A 576 15.65 -38.32 13.50
CA GLN A 576 15.00 -37.04 13.79
C GLN A 576 15.03 -36.72 15.28
N ALA A 577 15.37 -35.47 15.61
CA ALA A 577 15.38 -34.95 16.98
C ALA A 577 14.03 -35.13 17.70
N ALA A 578 12.92 -35.03 16.98
CA ALA A 578 11.58 -35.22 17.52
C ALA A 578 11.33 -36.64 18.08
N ASN A 579 12.05 -37.66 17.57
CA ASN A 579 11.86 -39.07 17.91
C ASN A 579 12.87 -39.60 18.94
N ILE A 580 13.64 -38.70 19.57
CA ILE A 580 14.62 -39.07 20.60
C ILE A 580 14.10 -38.59 21.94
N PHE A 581 14.04 -39.49 22.92
CA PHE A 581 13.51 -39.22 24.25
C PHE A 581 14.51 -39.63 25.33
N TRP A 582 14.81 -38.71 26.24
CA TRP A 582 15.69 -38.90 27.38
C TRP A 582 14.86 -38.83 28.65
N ILE A 583 14.59 -40.00 29.25
CA ILE A 583 13.85 -40.14 30.49
C ILE A 583 14.85 -40.17 31.64
N VAL A 584 14.97 -39.05 32.34
CA VAL A 584 16.03 -38.83 33.33
C VAL A 584 15.47 -38.90 34.74
N GLY A 585 15.90 -39.91 35.49
CA GLY A 585 15.42 -40.24 36.83
C GLY A 585 15.56 -39.12 37.84
N THR A 586 16.57 -38.26 37.68
CA THR A 586 16.79 -37.08 38.54
C THR A 586 16.98 -35.83 37.70
N SER A 587 18.23 -35.40 37.47
CA SER A 587 18.56 -34.16 36.78
C SER A 587 19.42 -34.38 35.55
N ALA A 588 19.27 -33.51 34.55
CA ALA A 588 20.15 -33.46 33.39
C ALA A 588 21.06 -32.22 33.43
N THR A 589 22.34 -32.38 33.08
CA THR A 589 23.29 -31.28 32.95
C THR A 589 24.03 -31.39 31.62
N LEU A 590 23.84 -30.42 30.73
CA LEU A 590 24.57 -30.31 29.48
C LEU A 590 25.82 -29.45 29.68
N GLY A 591 26.96 -30.00 29.30
CA GLY A 591 28.29 -29.38 29.39
C GLY A 591 28.40 -28.11 28.56
N THR A 592 29.42 -27.29 28.83
CA THR A 592 29.64 -26.06 28.05
C THR A 592 29.85 -26.39 26.59
N THR A 593 29.25 -25.61 25.69
CA THR A 593 29.34 -25.78 24.23
C THR A 593 28.96 -27.17 23.68
N SER A 594 28.27 -28.01 24.47
CA SER A 594 27.79 -29.32 23.99
C SER A 594 26.63 -29.15 23.01
N VAL A 595 26.53 -30.00 22.00
CA VAL A 595 25.40 -30.04 21.06
C VAL A 595 24.56 -31.30 21.27
N PHE A 596 23.32 -31.13 21.71
CA PHE A 596 22.44 -32.19 22.15
C PHE A 596 21.17 -32.24 21.29
N TYR A 597 20.62 -33.44 21.11
CA TYR A 597 19.39 -33.68 20.33
C TYR A 597 18.40 -34.51 21.13
N GLY A 598 17.11 -34.13 21.04
CA GLY A 598 16.01 -34.91 21.63
C GLY A 598 15.24 -34.21 22.76
N ASN A 599 14.19 -34.88 23.22
CA ASN A 599 13.30 -34.40 24.26
C ASN A 599 13.79 -34.90 25.61
N ILE A 600 14.30 -34.00 26.45
CA ILE A 600 14.72 -34.32 27.82
C ILE A 600 13.51 -34.17 28.74
N LEU A 601 13.10 -35.28 29.35
CA LEU A 601 12.07 -35.36 30.38
C LEU A 601 12.75 -35.78 31.68
N ALA A 602 12.99 -34.82 32.57
CA ALA A 602 13.67 -35.05 33.84
C ALA A 602 12.72 -34.93 35.03
N ASP A 603 12.92 -35.72 36.08
CA ASP A 603 12.10 -35.62 37.28
C ASP A 603 12.39 -34.32 38.04
N GLN A 604 13.68 -34.03 38.24
CA GLN A 604 14.18 -32.89 38.99
C GLN A 604 14.55 -31.72 38.06
N SER A 605 15.84 -31.41 37.87
CA SER A 605 16.28 -30.18 37.19
C SER A 605 16.95 -30.45 35.84
N ILE A 606 16.92 -29.46 34.95
CA ILE A 606 17.71 -29.46 33.71
C ILE A 606 18.59 -28.21 33.69
N THR A 607 19.89 -28.40 33.51
CA THR A 607 20.87 -27.32 33.44
C THR A 607 21.62 -27.35 32.11
N LEU A 608 21.59 -26.24 31.40
CA LEU A 608 22.36 -25.99 30.18
C LEU A 608 23.47 -24.99 30.50
N LYS A 609 24.72 -25.46 30.49
CA LYS A 609 25.89 -24.61 30.77
C LYS A 609 26.27 -23.74 29.56
N THR A 610 27.16 -22.78 29.79
CA THR A 610 27.59 -21.75 28.83
C THR A 610 27.72 -22.26 27.40
N GLY A 611 26.93 -21.68 26.48
CA GLY A 611 27.03 -21.97 25.04
C GLY A 611 26.51 -23.34 24.60
N SER A 612 25.91 -24.13 25.49
CA SER A 612 25.32 -25.42 25.10
C SER A 612 24.10 -25.22 24.19
N VAL A 613 23.88 -26.17 23.28
CA VAL A 613 22.79 -26.17 22.29
C VAL A 613 21.96 -27.43 22.44
N LEU A 614 20.65 -27.26 22.62
CA LEU A 614 19.67 -28.34 22.62
C LEU A 614 18.71 -28.18 21.44
N ASN A 615 18.81 -29.07 20.46
CA ASN A 615 17.83 -29.23 19.39
C ASN A 615 16.78 -30.25 19.86
N GLY A 616 15.82 -29.74 20.62
CA GLY A 616 15.05 -30.57 21.55
C GLY A 616 14.14 -29.78 22.48
N ARG A 617 13.76 -30.42 23.58
CA ARG A 617 12.94 -29.83 24.64
C ARG A 617 13.59 -30.08 26.00
N ALA A 618 13.50 -29.10 26.90
CA ALA A 618 13.91 -29.22 28.29
C ALA A 618 12.67 -29.21 29.20
N LEU A 619 12.17 -30.41 29.54
CA LEU A 619 10.93 -30.60 30.28
C LEU A 619 11.23 -31.22 31.65
N THR A 620 11.00 -30.49 32.74
CA THR A 620 11.17 -31.00 34.10
C THR A 620 9.83 -31.20 34.79
N ARG A 621 9.69 -32.25 35.60
CA ARG A 621 8.47 -32.48 36.38
C ARG A 621 8.40 -31.61 37.63
N ILE A 622 9.48 -31.53 38.41
CA ILE A 622 9.43 -30.94 39.76
C ILE A 622 10.29 -29.67 39.86
N ALA A 623 11.53 -29.71 39.41
CA ALA A 623 12.49 -28.66 39.73
C ALA A 623 12.69 -27.65 38.58
N ALA A 624 13.85 -27.01 38.56
CA ALA A 624 14.14 -25.84 37.75
C ALA A 624 14.75 -26.17 36.38
N VAL A 625 14.63 -25.23 35.44
CA VAL A 625 15.46 -25.18 34.22
C VAL A 625 16.42 -23.99 34.32
N THR A 626 17.72 -24.25 34.23
CA THR A 626 18.77 -23.24 34.34
C THR A 626 19.57 -23.18 33.04
N LEU A 627 19.76 -21.97 32.51
CA LEU A 627 20.43 -21.70 31.25
C LEU A 627 21.58 -20.72 31.49
N ASP A 628 22.67 -20.90 30.76
CA ASP A 628 23.76 -19.93 30.69
C ASP A 628 24.18 -19.75 29.23
N ALA A 629 23.91 -18.58 28.65
CA ALA A 629 24.17 -18.24 27.25
C ALA A 629 23.89 -19.39 26.26
N SER A 630 22.80 -20.13 26.48
CA SER A 630 22.51 -21.41 25.83
C SER A 630 21.39 -21.28 24.80
N LYS A 631 21.29 -22.24 23.87
CA LYS A 631 20.24 -22.26 22.85
C LYS A 631 19.36 -23.49 22.99
N ILE A 632 18.04 -23.30 22.98
CA ILE A 632 17.06 -24.38 22.85
C ILE A 632 16.21 -24.14 21.60
N THR A 633 16.05 -25.14 20.75
CA THR A 633 15.18 -25.08 19.58
C THR A 633 14.29 -26.32 19.56
N LYS A 634 12.98 -26.12 19.74
CA LYS A 634 11.98 -27.19 19.65
C LYS A 634 12.07 -27.83 18.26
N PRO A 635 12.13 -29.17 18.15
CA PRO A 635 12.11 -29.85 16.87
C PRO A 635 10.73 -29.79 16.18
#